data_AF-A0A6B1I4F0-F1
#
_entry.id   AF-A0A6B1I4F0-F1
#
_cell.length_a   1.000
_cell.length_b   1.000
_cell.length_c   1.000
_cell.angle_alpha   90.00
_cell.angle_beta   90.00
_cell.angle_gamma   90.00
#
_symmetry.space_group_name_H-M   'P 1'
#
loop_
_entity.id
_entity.type
_entity.pdbx_description
1 polymer ?
#
loop_
_entity_poly.entity_id
_entity_poly.type
_entity_poly.pdbx_seq_one_letter_code
_entity_poly.pdbx_strand_id
1 'polypeptide(L)'
;MSYLPDSDRLDIAALSGLFRNTTNSYKYLFFLSLLTLIKERNFSIDKGILLRDIESEMLVTAWYPNVFFKLSFGTQDKISLALKQIQDTDNDRNVLSKSGRQTLRNRIVVDSYEKVQTYNFMRYVPNRILRPFFVRETKGMPDYLVDQKIPELAAKQFLERCPLFYFDESRERIFLHIDWIAYLERHQAIIEGWALWHWADYMQRRNPNIPAVTQKLFPPDQRESLNAQRKFWNSVIDQGEIRCIYTDKKICGDYELDHFLPWRFVAHDQLWNLIPVNPGANSSKSDQLPDKKYIDRLAETQHTALSTVQNRYSNDKWKKVVESYITGLHIEQLGDLLDRDKLKSAYHETLNPLMSTAKRQGFQSEWTYQGLYL
;
A
#
# COMPACT_ATOMS: atom_id res chain seq x y z
N MET A 1 16.33 10.08 -7.55
CA MET A 1 15.75 10.56 -8.83
C MET A 1 15.13 11.91 -8.55
N SER A 2 15.76 13.04 -8.94
CA SER A 2 15.36 14.35 -8.40
C SER A 2 15.06 15.44 -9.43
N TYR A 3 15.09 15.16 -10.74
CA TYR A 3 14.88 16.19 -11.74
C TYR A 3 13.71 15.81 -12.65
N LEU A 4 12.70 16.67 -12.64
CA LEU A 4 11.63 16.67 -13.63
C LEU A 4 12.19 17.21 -14.95
N PRO A 5 11.69 16.77 -16.12
CA PRO A 5 12.13 17.29 -17.41
C PRO A 5 12.01 18.82 -17.50
N ASP A 6 13.02 19.46 -18.08
CA ASP A 6 12.99 20.93 -18.21
C ASP A 6 11.95 21.40 -19.24
N SER A 7 11.56 22.67 -19.13
CA SER A 7 10.67 23.34 -20.07
C SER A 7 11.02 24.82 -20.12
N ASP A 8 11.16 25.37 -21.33
CA ASP A 8 11.48 26.79 -21.54
C ASP A 8 10.29 27.72 -21.21
N ARG A 9 9.08 27.16 -21.13
CA ARG A 9 7.83 27.92 -20.92
C ARG A 9 7.26 27.78 -19.51
N LEU A 10 7.59 26.71 -18.81
CA LEU A 10 6.94 26.32 -17.55
C LEU A 10 7.90 26.43 -16.37
N ASP A 11 7.38 26.84 -15.22
CA ASP A 11 8.15 26.88 -13.96
C ASP A 11 8.29 25.47 -13.36
N ILE A 12 9.24 24.69 -13.87
CA ILE A 12 9.54 23.34 -13.39
C ILE A 12 10.05 23.34 -11.95
N ALA A 13 10.68 24.43 -11.50
CA ALA A 13 11.12 24.59 -10.11
C ALA A 13 9.92 24.72 -9.16
N ALA A 14 8.86 25.42 -9.57
CA ALA A 14 7.60 25.48 -8.82
C ALA A 14 6.90 24.11 -8.77
N LEU A 15 6.83 23.38 -9.89
CA LEU A 15 6.29 22.02 -9.90
C LEU A 15 7.10 21.07 -8.99
N SER A 16 8.43 21.12 -9.06
CA SER A 16 9.28 20.34 -8.15
C SER A 16 9.09 20.74 -6.67
N GLY A 17 8.55 21.94 -6.42
CA GLY A 17 8.24 22.47 -5.11
C GLY A 17 6.89 22.08 -4.52
N LEU A 18 6.02 21.35 -5.24
CA LEU A 18 4.64 21.05 -4.79
C LEU A 18 4.59 20.46 -3.38
N PHE A 19 5.48 19.51 -3.09
CA PHE A 19 5.51 18.76 -1.83
C PHE A 19 6.43 19.38 -0.75
N ARG A 20 6.84 20.64 -0.92
CA ARG A 20 7.54 21.36 0.17
C ARG A 20 6.57 21.61 1.34
N ASN A 21 7.09 21.48 2.56
CA ASN A 21 6.40 21.74 3.83
C ASN A 21 5.09 20.96 3.97
N THR A 22 5.13 19.64 3.81
CA THR A 22 3.97 18.76 3.99
C THR A 22 3.89 18.20 5.40
N THR A 23 2.83 18.51 6.12
CA THR A 23 2.53 17.91 7.43
C THR A 23 1.59 16.69 7.31
N ASN A 24 0.72 16.69 6.29
CA ASN A 24 -0.25 15.64 5.99
C ASN A 24 -0.07 15.11 4.55
N SER A 25 -0.80 14.05 4.22
CA SER A 25 -0.80 13.36 2.92
C SER A 25 -1.45 14.16 1.79
N TYR A 26 -2.18 15.23 2.10
CA TYR A 26 -3.21 15.74 1.20
C TYR A 26 -2.65 16.27 -0.13
N LYS A 27 -1.48 16.93 -0.12
CA LYS A 27 -0.86 17.40 -1.36
C LYS A 27 -0.44 16.24 -2.27
N TYR A 28 0.11 15.17 -1.70
CA TYR A 28 0.52 13.98 -2.44
C TYR A 28 -0.69 13.32 -3.09
N LEU A 29 -1.73 13.08 -2.29
CA LEU A 29 -2.97 12.49 -2.77
C LEU A 29 -3.62 13.39 -3.82
N PHE A 30 -3.74 14.70 -3.58
CA PHE A 30 -4.33 15.64 -4.54
C PHE A 30 -3.62 15.57 -5.90
N PHE A 31 -2.29 15.62 -5.91
CA PHE A 31 -1.55 15.58 -7.17
C PHE A 31 -1.65 14.23 -7.87
N LEU A 32 -1.54 13.11 -7.14
CA LEU A 32 -1.71 11.77 -7.71
C LEU A 32 -3.11 11.56 -8.29
N SER A 33 -4.14 12.05 -7.59
CA SER A 33 -5.53 12.04 -8.04
C SER A 33 -5.73 12.91 -9.27
N LEU A 34 -5.12 14.10 -9.30
CA LEU A 34 -5.14 14.96 -10.47
C LEU A 34 -4.52 14.28 -11.69
N LEU A 35 -3.33 13.68 -11.55
CA LEU A 35 -2.68 12.92 -12.64
C LEU A 35 -3.56 11.78 -13.13
N THR A 36 -4.19 11.04 -12.21
CA THR A 36 -5.10 9.93 -12.53
C THR A 36 -6.29 10.42 -13.36
N LEU A 37 -6.97 11.49 -12.93
CA LEU A 37 -8.14 12.03 -13.62
C LEU A 37 -7.79 12.61 -14.99
N ILE A 38 -6.62 13.24 -15.14
CA ILE A 38 -6.15 13.74 -16.43
C ILE A 38 -5.92 12.59 -17.40
N LYS A 39 -5.23 11.52 -16.94
CA LYS A 39 -4.97 10.31 -17.74
C LYS A 39 -6.25 9.61 -18.15
N GLU A 40 -7.20 9.42 -17.23
CA GLU A 40 -8.50 8.78 -17.51
C GLU A 40 -9.32 9.55 -18.56
N ARG A 41 -9.10 10.87 -18.66
CA ARG A 41 -9.75 11.74 -19.67
C ARG A 41 -8.91 11.90 -20.95
N ASN A 42 -7.87 11.10 -21.14
CA ASN A 42 -6.94 11.20 -22.27
C ASN A 42 -6.45 12.64 -22.50
N PHE A 43 -6.09 13.34 -21.41
CA PHE A 43 -5.61 14.73 -21.42
C PHE A 43 -6.61 15.76 -22.00
N SER A 44 -7.84 15.35 -22.31
CA SER A 44 -8.92 16.21 -22.82
C SER A 44 -9.75 16.76 -21.65
N ILE A 45 -9.33 17.92 -21.13
CA ILE A 45 -9.87 18.52 -19.89
C ILE A 45 -10.32 19.98 -20.07
N ASP A 46 -10.79 20.35 -21.26
CA ASP A 46 -11.30 21.68 -21.61
C ASP A 46 -12.43 22.14 -20.67
N LYS A 47 -13.25 21.20 -20.18
CA LYS A 47 -14.35 21.48 -19.23
C LYS A 47 -13.87 21.57 -17.77
N GLY A 48 -12.58 21.60 -17.51
CA GLY A 48 -11.99 21.59 -16.17
C GLY A 48 -12.26 20.32 -15.37
N ILE A 49 -11.69 20.25 -14.17
CA ILE A 49 -11.82 19.11 -13.25
C ILE A 49 -12.48 19.61 -11.96
N LEU A 50 -13.56 18.97 -11.55
CA LEU A 50 -14.22 19.32 -10.29
C LEU A 50 -13.36 18.91 -9.10
N LEU A 51 -13.29 19.77 -8.08
CA LEU A 51 -12.58 19.47 -6.84
C LEU A 51 -13.15 18.24 -6.13
N ARG A 52 -14.47 18.01 -6.22
CA ARG A 52 -15.11 16.79 -5.68
C ARG A 52 -14.60 15.50 -6.34
N ASP A 53 -14.29 15.56 -7.64
CA ASP A 53 -13.78 14.40 -8.37
C ASP A 53 -12.36 14.09 -7.87
N ILE A 54 -11.56 15.13 -7.64
CA ILE A 54 -10.21 15.01 -7.06
C ILE A 54 -10.29 14.46 -5.63
N GLU A 55 -11.14 15.02 -4.78
CA GLU A 55 -11.31 14.56 -3.39
C GLU A 55 -11.76 13.10 -3.31
N SER A 56 -12.67 12.69 -4.19
CA SER A 56 -13.10 11.29 -4.29
C SER A 56 -11.95 10.38 -4.70
N GLU A 57 -11.15 10.76 -5.68
CA GLU A 57 -9.98 9.98 -6.10
C GLU A 57 -8.85 9.97 -5.06
N MET A 58 -8.74 11.01 -4.22
CA MET A 58 -7.81 11.03 -3.10
C MET A 58 -8.13 9.91 -2.12
N LEU A 59 -9.41 9.72 -1.82
CA LEU A 59 -9.88 8.65 -0.94
C LEU A 59 -9.71 7.28 -1.57
N VAL A 60 -10.00 7.11 -2.87
CA VAL A 60 -9.75 5.84 -3.59
C VAL A 60 -8.26 5.47 -3.50
N THR A 61 -7.37 6.44 -3.74
CA THR A 61 -5.92 6.24 -3.68
C THR A 61 -5.44 5.91 -2.26
N ALA A 62 -6.05 6.51 -1.24
CA ALA A 62 -5.67 6.30 0.16
C ALA A 62 -6.28 5.03 0.79
N TRP A 63 -7.38 4.51 0.25
CA TRP A 63 -8.14 3.41 0.86
C TRP A 63 -7.28 2.15 1.03
N TYR A 64 -6.49 1.78 0.03
CA TYR A 64 -5.62 0.60 0.12
C TYR A 64 -4.56 0.67 1.21
N PRO A 65 -3.64 1.66 1.14
CA PRO A 65 -2.66 1.84 2.19
C PRO A 65 -3.29 1.82 3.58
N ASN A 66 -4.42 2.50 3.78
CA ASN A 66 -4.96 2.72 5.11
C ASN A 66 -5.92 1.64 5.61
N VAL A 67 -6.94 1.26 4.84
CA VAL A 67 -8.00 0.33 5.27
C VAL A 67 -7.51 -1.11 5.11
N PHE A 68 -6.98 -1.45 3.94
CA PHE A 68 -6.54 -2.81 3.65
C PHE A 68 -5.21 -3.16 4.32
N PHE A 69 -4.19 -2.33 4.14
CA PHE A 69 -2.84 -2.58 4.66
C PHE A 69 -2.57 -1.96 6.04
N LYS A 70 -3.55 -1.25 6.63
CA LYS A 70 -3.48 -0.65 7.97
C LYS A 70 -2.28 0.31 8.15
N LEU A 71 -1.84 0.98 7.07
CA LEU A 71 -0.78 1.99 7.15
C LEU A 71 -1.29 3.29 7.78
N SER A 72 -0.45 3.89 8.61
CA SER A 72 -0.67 5.20 9.22
C SER A 72 -0.33 6.32 8.25
N PHE A 73 -1.20 7.33 8.17
CA PHE A 73 -0.94 8.55 7.40
C PHE A 73 -0.36 9.66 8.30
N GLY A 74 -0.14 9.37 9.58
CA GLY A 74 0.27 10.35 10.60
C GLY A 74 -0.90 10.84 11.45
N THR A 75 -0.60 11.35 12.64
CA THR A 75 -1.60 11.69 13.68
C THR A 75 -2.43 12.94 13.37
N GLN A 76 -1.90 13.86 12.57
CA GLN A 76 -2.61 15.07 12.15
C GLN A 76 -3.42 14.87 10.86
N ASP A 77 -3.24 13.73 10.20
CA ASP A 77 -3.89 13.41 8.94
C ASP A 77 -5.31 12.89 9.20
N LYS A 78 -6.31 13.48 8.53
CA LYS A 78 -7.72 13.12 8.71
C LYS A 78 -8.24 12.18 7.61
N ILE A 79 -7.44 11.78 6.62
CA ILE A 79 -7.88 10.83 5.58
C ILE A 79 -8.35 9.54 6.22
N SER A 80 -7.61 8.99 7.20
CA SER A 80 -8.01 7.77 7.90
C SER A 80 -9.36 7.90 8.63
N LEU A 81 -9.72 9.10 9.10
CA LEU A 81 -11.02 9.34 9.73
C LEU A 81 -12.14 9.42 8.68
N ALA A 82 -11.87 10.05 7.53
CA ALA A 82 -12.81 10.09 6.41
C ALA A 82 -13.06 8.69 5.84
N LEU A 83 -12.01 7.87 5.70
CA LEU A 83 -12.12 6.49 5.19
C LEU A 83 -12.99 5.60 6.10
N LYS A 84 -12.97 5.82 7.42
CA LYS A 84 -13.87 5.12 8.36
C LYS A 84 -15.36 5.42 8.14
N GLN A 85 -15.69 6.48 7.42
CA GLN A 85 -17.09 6.80 7.07
C GLN A 85 -17.59 5.99 5.87
N ILE A 86 -16.68 5.37 5.11
CA ILE A 86 -17.00 4.53 3.96
C ILE A 86 -17.29 3.14 4.51
N GLN A 87 -18.48 2.59 4.22
CA GLN A 87 -18.85 1.25 4.67
C GLN A 87 -17.83 0.20 4.20
N ASP A 88 -17.45 -0.67 5.13
CA ASP A 88 -16.44 -1.70 4.92
C ASP A 88 -16.88 -2.66 3.82
N THR A 89 -15.95 -3.04 2.96
CA THR A 89 -16.17 -4.16 2.03
C THR A 89 -15.20 -5.24 2.39
N ASP A 90 -15.69 -6.22 3.15
CA ASP A 90 -15.00 -7.47 3.48
C ASP A 90 -14.62 -8.34 2.27
N ASN A 91 -14.82 -7.88 1.02
CA ASN A 91 -14.44 -8.62 -0.18
C ASN A 91 -13.05 -8.22 -0.69
N ASP A 92 -12.04 -8.55 0.13
CA ASP A 92 -10.59 -8.33 -0.02
C ASP A 92 -9.98 -8.68 -1.40
N ARG A 93 -10.65 -9.49 -2.24
CA ARG A 93 -10.06 -10.05 -3.46
C ARG A 93 -10.27 -9.21 -4.72
N ASN A 94 -11.41 -8.53 -4.85
CA ASN A 94 -11.77 -7.84 -6.10
C ASN A 94 -11.47 -6.35 -6.07
N VAL A 95 -11.29 -5.77 -4.88
CA VAL A 95 -11.10 -4.32 -4.79
C VAL A 95 -9.85 -3.94 -5.59
N LEU A 96 -8.77 -4.75 -5.56
CA LEU A 96 -7.43 -4.38 -6.08
C LEU A 96 -7.42 -4.19 -7.61
N SER A 97 -8.42 -4.79 -8.27
CA SER A 97 -8.61 -4.66 -9.70
C SER A 97 -9.12 -3.27 -10.10
N LYS A 98 -8.98 -2.95 -11.39
CA LYS A 98 -9.58 -1.74 -11.99
C LYS A 98 -11.08 -1.63 -11.72
N SER A 99 -11.84 -2.73 -11.81
CA SER A 99 -13.28 -2.73 -11.53
C SER A 99 -13.56 -2.47 -10.05
N GLY A 100 -12.75 -3.03 -9.15
CA GLY A 100 -12.82 -2.78 -7.71
C GLY A 100 -12.59 -1.32 -7.34
N ARG A 101 -11.57 -0.67 -7.91
CA ARG A 101 -11.35 0.78 -7.75
C ARG A 101 -12.54 1.60 -8.24
N GLN A 102 -13.14 1.24 -9.38
CA GLN A 102 -14.32 1.93 -9.89
C GLN A 102 -15.53 1.75 -8.97
N THR A 103 -15.75 0.55 -8.44
CA THR A 103 -16.81 0.29 -7.45
C THR A 103 -16.62 1.13 -6.19
N LEU A 104 -15.39 1.20 -5.68
CA LEU A 104 -15.06 2.03 -4.52
C LEU A 104 -15.30 3.52 -4.80
N ARG A 105 -14.87 4.01 -5.97
CA ARG A 105 -15.11 5.39 -6.41
C ARG A 105 -16.60 5.71 -6.44
N ASN A 106 -17.42 4.85 -7.04
CA ASN A 106 -18.87 5.04 -7.11
C ASN A 106 -19.50 5.09 -5.71
N ARG A 107 -19.09 4.20 -4.79
CA ARG A 107 -19.58 4.22 -3.41
C ARG A 107 -19.22 5.52 -2.68
N ILE A 108 -17.98 5.98 -2.82
CA ILE A 108 -17.55 7.23 -2.19
C ILE A 108 -18.44 8.37 -2.65
N VAL A 109 -18.67 8.48 -3.96
CA VAL A 109 -19.46 9.56 -4.56
C VAL A 109 -20.94 9.46 -4.17
N VAL A 110 -21.54 8.27 -4.18
CA VAL A 110 -22.99 8.09 -3.97
C VAL A 110 -23.36 8.01 -2.50
N ASP A 111 -22.61 7.25 -1.69
CA ASP A 111 -23.05 6.85 -0.35
C ASP A 111 -22.34 7.60 0.78
N SER A 112 -21.16 8.15 0.53
CA SER A 112 -20.27 8.65 1.59
C SER A 112 -19.82 10.11 1.42
N TYR A 113 -20.10 10.73 0.27
CA TYR A 113 -19.51 12.02 -0.08
C TYR A 113 -19.88 13.14 0.90
N GLU A 114 -21.15 13.24 1.29
CA GLU A 114 -21.61 14.26 2.27
C GLU A 114 -20.87 14.14 3.61
N LYS A 115 -20.63 12.91 4.09
CA LYS A 115 -19.88 12.66 5.33
C LYS A 115 -18.40 13.02 5.16
N VAL A 116 -17.82 12.67 4.03
CA VAL A 116 -16.42 12.98 3.68
C VAL A 116 -16.18 14.49 3.57
N GLN A 117 -17.12 15.23 2.99
CA GLN A 117 -16.98 16.66 2.75
C GLN A 117 -16.79 17.46 4.06
N THR A 118 -17.31 16.95 5.19
CA THR A 118 -17.14 17.55 6.53
C THR A 118 -15.67 17.69 6.96
N TYR A 119 -14.77 16.90 6.39
CA TYR A 119 -13.34 16.96 6.67
C TYR A 119 -12.63 18.12 5.97
N ASN A 120 -13.28 18.76 4.99
CA ASN A 120 -12.85 19.98 4.33
C ASN A 120 -11.44 19.90 3.71
N PHE A 121 -11.07 18.77 3.07
CA PHE A 121 -9.75 18.61 2.47
C PHE A 121 -9.51 19.66 1.37
N MET A 122 -10.55 19.98 0.60
CA MET A 122 -10.49 20.94 -0.50
C MET A 122 -10.40 22.41 -0.04
N ARG A 123 -10.57 22.71 1.26
CA ARG A 123 -10.52 24.10 1.77
C ARG A 123 -9.16 24.77 1.56
N TYR A 124 -8.07 24.02 1.70
CA TYR A 124 -6.72 24.57 1.67
C TYR A 124 -5.84 23.92 0.62
N VAL A 125 -5.95 22.61 0.41
CA VAL A 125 -5.01 21.84 -0.39
C VAL A 125 -4.87 22.36 -1.83
N PRO A 126 -5.95 22.70 -2.55
CA PRO A 126 -5.86 23.25 -3.91
C PRO A 126 -5.10 24.58 -3.97
N ASN A 127 -5.22 25.43 -2.95
CA ASN A 127 -4.46 26.68 -2.89
C ASN A 127 -3.00 26.41 -2.52
N ARG A 128 -2.77 25.55 -1.54
CA ARG A 128 -1.42 25.24 -1.02
C ARG A 128 -0.54 24.50 -2.02
N ILE A 129 -1.13 23.79 -2.98
CA ILE A 129 -0.37 23.16 -4.06
C ILE A 129 0.13 24.22 -5.06
N LEU A 130 -0.60 25.31 -5.28
CA LEU A 130 -0.16 26.41 -6.16
C LEU A 130 0.85 27.36 -5.51
N ARG A 131 1.01 27.34 -4.17
CA ARG A 131 1.92 28.27 -3.46
C ARG A 131 3.35 28.35 -4.02
N PRO A 132 4.02 27.24 -4.45
CA PRO A 132 5.34 27.31 -5.07
C PRO A 132 5.41 28.21 -6.30
N PHE A 133 4.30 28.35 -7.03
CA PHE A 133 4.19 29.25 -8.17
C PHE A 133 4.11 30.71 -7.76
N PHE A 134 3.87 31.05 -6.50
CA PHE A 134 3.67 32.44 -6.03
C PHE A 134 4.47 32.74 -4.75
N VAL A 135 5.68 32.17 -4.64
CA VAL A 135 6.51 32.32 -3.43
C VAL A 135 6.87 33.78 -3.15
N ARG A 136 7.14 34.58 -4.18
CA ARG A 136 7.52 36.00 -4.03
C ARG A 136 6.37 36.80 -3.42
N GLU A 137 5.16 36.57 -3.92
CA GLU A 137 3.95 37.26 -3.51
C GLU A 137 3.46 36.80 -2.14
N THR A 138 3.67 35.53 -1.79
CA THR A 138 3.14 34.93 -0.55
C THR A 138 4.16 34.87 0.60
N LYS A 139 5.37 35.41 0.40
CA LYS A 139 6.44 35.41 1.40
C LYS A 139 6.04 36.29 2.60
N GLY A 140 6.15 35.73 3.81
CA GLY A 140 5.83 36.45 5.06
C GLY A 140 4.34 36.67 5.31
N MET A 141 3.45 36.26 4.40
CA MET A 141 2.00 36.37 4.61
C MET A 141 1.50 35.34 5.62
N PRO A 142 0.59 35.73 6.53
CA PRO A 142 -0.19 34.79 7.34
C PRO A 142 -0.93 33.77 6.48
N ASP A 143 -1.04 32.54 6.99
CA ASP A 143 -1.58 31.42 6.23
C ASP A 143 -3.00 31.68 5.70
N TYR A 144 -3.89 32.31 6.47
CA TYR A 144 -5.26 32.58 6.02
C TYR A 144 -5.33 33.57 4.84
N LEU A 145 -4.38 34.50 4.72
CA LEU A 145 -4.31 35.44 3.59
C LEU A 145 -3.74 34.76 2.34
N VAL A 146 -2.82 33.81 2.51
CA VAL A 146 -2.28 33.04 1.38
C VAL A 146 -3.39 32.30 0.64
N ASP A 147 -4.33 31.68 1.35
CA ASP A 147 -5.43 30.92 0.75
C ASP A 147 -6.45 31.82 0.01
N GLN A 148 -6.56 33.09 0.39
CA GLN A 148 -7.38 34.07 -0.33
C GLN A 148 -6.64 34.58 -1.57
N LYS A 149 -5.34 34.83 -1.45
CA LYS A 149 -4.54 35.49 -2.49
C LYS A 149 -4.17 34.59 -3.66
N ILE A 150 -3.92 33.31 -3.41
CA ILE A 150 -3.47 32.37 -4.46
C ILE A 150 -4.49 32.26 -5.61
N PRO A 151 -5.80 32.07 -5.37
CA PRO A 151 -6.78 32.02 -6.46
C PRO A 151 -6.78 33.28 -7.34
N GLU A 152 -6.69 34.47 -6.72
CA GLU A 152 -6.62 35.74 -7.47
C GLU A 152 -5.37 35.82 -8.36
N LEU A 153 -4.21 35.43 -7.82
CA LEU A 153 -2.95 35.42 -8.56
C LEU A 153 -2.99 34.39 -9.69
N ALA A 154 -3.52 33.20 -9.43
CA ALA A 154 -3.63 32.13 -10.40
C ALA A 154 -4.50 32.53 -11.60
N ALA A 155 -5.65 33.17 -11.34
CA ALA A 155 -6.51 33.69 -12.40
C ALA A 155 -5.86 34.85 -13.17
N LYS A 156 -5.31 35.85 -12.45
CA LYS A 156 -4.74 37.05 -13.07
C LYS A 156 -3.49 36.75 -13.90
N GLN A 157 -2.64 35.83 -13.44
CA GLN A 157 -1.37 35.49 -14.07
C GLN A 157 -1.43 34.19 -14.89
N PHE A 158 -2.64 33.70 -15.22
CA PHE A 158 -2.81 32.38 -15.84
C PHE A 158 -2.04 32.27 -17.16
N LEU A 159 -2.18 33.26 -18.05
CA LEU A 159 -1.55 33.27 -19.37
C LEU A 159 -0.06 33.66 -19.35
N GLU A 160 0.33 34.55 -18.43
CA GLU A 160 1.69 35.10 -18.38
C GLU A 160 2.65 34.19 -17.61
N ARG A 161 2.25 33.74 -16.41
CA ARG A 161 3.09 32.93 -15.52
C ARG A 161 2.88 31.44 -15.69
N CYS A 162 1.79 31.04 -16.34
CA CYS A 162 1.42 29.64 -16.53
C CYS A 162 1.46 28.85 -15.20
N PRO A 163 0.70 29.22 -14.15
CA PRO A 163 0.53 28.36 -12.98
C PRO A 163 -0.15 27.05 -13.38
N LEU A 164 -0.02 26.00 -12.55
CA LEU A 164 -0.55 24.67 -12.89
C LEU A 164 -2.04 24.70 -13.30
N PHE A 165 -2.85 25.44 -12.53
CA PHE A 165 -4.27 25.66 -12.81
C PHE A 165 -4.76 26.98 -12.19
N TYR A 166 -5.94 27.42 -12.61
CA TYR A 166 -6.76 28.42 -11.89
C TYR A 166 -8.14 27.83 -11.55
N PHE A 167 -8.93 28.55 -10.75
CA PHE A 167 -10.28 28.14 -10.33
C PHE A 167 -11.37 28.83 -11.14
N ASP A 168 -12.53 28.19 -11.33
CA ASP A 168 -13.73 28.93 -11.72
C ASP A 168 -14.20 29.90 -10.63
N GLU A 169 -15.18 30.74 -10.98
CA GLU A 169 -15.76 31.74 -10.07
C GLU A 169 -16.36 31.11 -8.81
N SER A 170 -16.99 29.93 -8.94
CA SER A 170 -17.55 29.19 -7.79
C SER A 170 -16.50 28.50 -6.92
N ARG A 171 -15.25 28.40 -7.39
CA ARG A 171 -14.14 27.67 -6.77
C ARG A 171 -14.43 26.18 -6.58
N GLU A 172 -15.27 25.60 -7.42
CA GLU A 172 -15.58 24.17 -7.40
C GLU A 172 -14.78 23.39 -8.44
N ARG A 173 -14.17 24.09 -9.39
CA ARG A 173 -13.49 23.48 -10.53
C ARG A 173 -12.14 24.13 -10.78
N ILE A 174 -11.19 23.33 -11.25
CA ILE A 174 -9.88 23.81 -11.69
C ILE A 174 -9.72 23.64 -13.19
N PHE A 175 -9.03 24.59 -13.82
CA PHE A 175 -8.69 24.60 -15.24
C PHE A 175 -7.17 24.66 -15.38
N LEU A 176 -6.59 23.62 -15.97
CA LEU A 176 -5.14 23.51 -16.14
C LEU A 176 -4.68 24.35 -17.32
N HIS A 177 -3.45 24.88 -17.22
CA HIS A 177 -2.83 25.56 -18.36
C HIS A 177 -2.53 24.55 -19.47
N ILE A 178 -2.76 24.93 -20.73
CA ILE A 178 -2.58 24.03 -21.88
C ILE A 178 -1.15 23.50 -21.99
N ASP A 179 -0.15 24.32 -21.67
CA ASP A 179 1.25 23.87 -21.66
C ASP A 179 1.53 22.86 -20.56
N TRP A 180 0.89 22.99 -19.40
CA TRP A 180 0.98 21.98 -18.36
C TRP A 180 0.35 20.67 -18.82
N ILE A 181 -0.79 20.71 -19.51
CA ILE A 181 -1.42 19.50 -20.07
C ILE A 181 -0.45 18.81 -21.04
N ALA A 182 0.11 19.55 -22.00
CA ALA A 182 1.06 19.00 -22.98
C ALA A 182 2.35 18.46 -22.32
N TYR A 183 2.85 19.14 -21.29
CA TYR A 183 4.01 18.72 -20.53
C TYR A 183 3.73 17.44 -19.71
N LEU A 184 2.58 17.39 -19.02
CA LEU A 184 2.14 16.23 -18.25
C LEU A 184 1.94 15.00 -19.15
N GLU A 185 1.37 15.18 -20.34
CA GLU A 185 1.19 14.12 -21.34
C GLU A 185 2.54 13.59 -21.84
N ARG A 186 3.43 14.49 -22.28
CA ARG A 186 4.74 14.14 -22.82
C ARG A 186 5.63 13.42 -21.81
N HIS A 187 5.56 13.81 -20.54
CA HIS A 187 6.47 13.33 -19.50
C HIS A 187 5.79 12.48 -18.43
N GLN A 188 4.63 11.91 -18.76
CA GLN A 188 3.75 11.21 -17.84
C GLN A 188 4.48 10.22 -16.91
N ALA A 189 5.25 9.28 -17.47
CA ALA A 189 5.91 8.24 -16.68
C ALA A 189 6.91 8.81 -15.67
N ILE A 190 7.63 9.89 -16.03
CA ILE A 190 8.62 10.53 -15.16
C ILE A 190 7.91 11.29 -14.03
N ILE A 191 6.83 11.99 -14.35
CA ILE A 191 6.07 12.80 -13.38
C ILE A 191 5.28 11.90 -12.41
N GLU A 192 4.64 10.85 -12.92
CA GLU A 192 4.00 9.81 -12.09
C GLU A 192 5.05 9.18 -11.17
N GLY A 193 6.20 8.75 -11.69
CA GLY A 193 7.29 8.18 -10.87
C GLY A 193 7.81 9.15 -9.80
N TRP A 194 7.99 10.43 -10.13
CA TRP A 194 8.38 11.48 -9.19
C TRP A 194 7.35 11.68 -8.07
N ALA A 195 6.06 11.76 -8.41
CA ALA A 195 4.99 11.92 -7.44
C ALA A 195 4.87 10.70 -6.51
N LEU A 196 4.96 9.49 -7.07
CA LEU A 196 4.92 8.23 -6.32
C LEU A 196 6.13 8.08 -5.40
N TRP A 197 7.33 8.51 -5.82
CA TRP A 197 8.53 8.53 -4.97
C TRP A 197 8.32 9.42 -3.73
N HIS A 198 7.83 10.64 -3.94
CA HIS A 198 7.54 11.58 -2.86
C HIS A 198 6.45 11.08 -1.92
N TRP A 199 5.42 10.42 -2.46
CA TRP A 199 4.41 9.74 -1.68
C TRP A 199 4.98 8.57 -0.85
N ALA A 200 5.82 7.74 -1.46
CA ALA A 200 6.47 6.62 -0.77
C ALA A 200 7.38 7.09 0.37
N ASP A 201 8.17 8.14 0.15
CA ASP A 201 9.00 8.74 1.20
C ASP A 201 8.16 9.27 2.37
N TYR A 202 7.07 9.99 2.08
CA TYR A 202 6.14 10.45 3.11
C TYR A 202 5.60 9.27 3.93
N MET A 203 5.13 8.23 3.25
CA MET A 203 4.53 7.06 3.89
C MET A 203 5.53 6.22 4.67
N GLN A 204 6.77 6.09 4.20
CA GLN A 204 7.84 5.43 4.93
C GLN A 204 8.14 6.16 6.25
N ARG A 205 8.20 7.50 6.24
CA ARG A 205 8.38 8.30 7.46
C ARG A 205 7.23 8.15 8.46
N ARG A 206 6.01 7.90 7.98
CA ARG A 206 4.84 7.64 8.83
C ARG A 206 4.74 6.19 9.33
N ASN A 207 5.46 5.26 8.71
CA ASN A 207 5.42 3.83 8.98
C ASN A 207 6.84 3.22 9.10
N PRO A 208 7.73 3.76 9.95
CA PRO A 208 9.15 3.42 9.93
C PRO A 208 9.46 1.94 10.23
N ASN A 209 8.59 1.29 11.00
CA ASN A 209 8.79 -0.09 11.45
C ASN A 209 7.92 -1.11 10.69
N ILE A 210 7.19 -0.68 9.66
CA ILE A 210 6.28 -1.55 8.92
C ILE A 210 7.03 -2.12 7.71
N PRO A 211 7.02 -3.45 7.50
CA PRO A 211 7.69 -4.03 6.34
C PRO A 211 6.97 -3.67 5.05
N ALA A 212 7.71 -3.68 3.94
CA ALA A 212 7.17 -3.62 2.57
C ALA A 212 6.18 -2.46 2.32
N VAL A 213 6.46 -1.26 2.86
CA VAL A 213 5.59 -0.07 2.69
C VAL A 213 5.33 0.20 1.20
N THR A 214 6.37 0.15 0.37
CA THR A 214 6.26 0.37 -1.08
C THR A 214 5.31 -0.59 -1.77
N GLN A 215 5.36 -1.89 -1.46
CA GLN A 215 4.46 -2.91 -2.02
C GLN A 215 3.01 -2.70 -1.58
N LYS A 216 2.80 -2.12 -0.39
CA LYS A 216 1.47 -1.79 0.14
C LYS A 216 0.88 -0.50 -0.44
N LEU A 217 1.73 0.42 -0.91
CA LEU A 217 1.28 1.62 -1.62
C LEU A 217 0.94 1.34 -3.09
N PHE A 218 1.67 0.41 -3.70
CA PHE A 218 1.55 0.07 -5.10
C PHE A 218 1.28 -1.43 -5.26
N PRO A 219 0.15 -1.94 -4.73
CA PRO A 219 -0.15 -3.36 -4.84
C PRO A 219 -0.43 -3.72 -6.31
N PRO A 220 -0.08 -4.94 -6.76
CA PRO A 220 -0.46 -5.41 -8.08
C PRO A 220 -1.99 -5.53 -8.21
N ASP A 221 -2.50 -5.43 -9.43
CA ASP A 221 -3.95 -5.57 -9.72
C ASP A 221 -4.53 -6.91 -9.22
N GLN A 222 -3.69 -7.95 -9.20
CA GLN A 222 -4.01 -9.29 -8.70
C GLN A 222 -2.85 -9.83 -7.88
N ARG A 223 -3.16 -10.60 -6.83
CA ARG A 223 -2.15 -11.34 -6.08
C ARG A 223 -1.54 -12.44 -6.95
N GLU A 224 -0.25 -12.68 -6.76
CA GLU A 224 0.42 -13.79 -7.42
C GLU A 224 -0.16 -15.14 -6.98
N SER A 225 -0.08 -16.12 -7.88
CA SER A 225 -0.52 -17.48 -7.58
C SER A 225 0.49 -18.19 -6.68
N LEU A 226 0.00 -18.88 -5.65
CA LEU A 226 0.82 -19.73 -4.76
C LEU A 226 1.25 -21.07 -5.40
N ASN A 227 1.19 -21.21 -6.73
CA ASN A 227 1.46 -22.47 -7.43
C ASN A 227 2.88 -22.99 -7.19
N ALA A 228 3.89 -22.12 -7.09
CA ALA A 228 5.26 -22.54 -6.82
C ALA A 228 5.39 -23.12 -5.40
N GLN A 229 4.73 -22.49 -4.43
CA GLN A 229 4.73 -22.89 -3.03
C GLN A 229 3.91 -24.16 -2.82
N ARG A 230 2.78 -24.33 -3.53
CA ARG A 230 2.03 -25.60 -3.53
C ARG A 230 2.85 -26.74 -4.12
N LYS A 231 3.60 -26.51 -5.20
CA LYS A 231 4.52 -27.52 -5.77
C LYS A 231 5.61 -27.92 -4.77
N PHE A 232 6.17 -26.98 -4.02
CA PHE A 232 7.12 -27.26 -2.95
C PHE A 232 6.48 -28.17 -1.89
N TRP A 233 5.34 -27.77 -1.33
CA TRP A 233 4.68 -28.52 -0.25
C TRP A 233 4.15 -29.89 -0.70
N ASN A 234 3.65 -30.02 -1.93
CA ASN A 234 3.28 -31.33 -2.49
C ASN A 234 4.49 -32.28 -2.50
N SER A 235 5.66 -31.80 -2.91
CA SER A 235 6.86 -32.65 -2.92
C SER A 235 7.35 -33.10 -1.54
N VAL A 236 6.94 -32.39 -0.48
CA VAL A 236 7.20 -32.76 0.92
C VAL A 236 6.15 -33.76 1.41
N ILE A 237 4.86 -33.46 1.18
CA ILE A 237 3.73 -34.29 1.61
C ILE A 237 3.77 -35.67 0.93
N ASP A 238 4.22 -35.76 -0.32
CA ASP A 238 4.38 -37.03 -1.04
C ASP A 238 5.43 -37.97 -0.41
N GLN A 239 6.23 -37.50 0.55
CA GLN A 239 7.34 -38.26 1.13
C GLN A 239 7.12 -38.63 2.60
N GLY A 240 6.11 -38.06 3.25
CA GLY A 240 5.93 -38.27 4.67
C GLY A 240 4.66 -37.63 5.21
N GLU A 241 4.43 -37.86 6.50
CA GLU A 241 3.29 -37.31 7.19
C GLU A 241 3.57 -35.86 7.61
N ILE A 242 2.82 -34.92 7.03
CA ILE A 242 2.74 -33.54 7.51
C ILE A 242 1.43 -33.37 8.29
N ARG A 243 1.52 -32.75 9.46
CA ARG A 243 0.37 -32.38 10.29
C ARG A 243 0.14 -30.89 10.25
N CYS A 244 -1.11 -30.48 10.23
CA CYS A 244 -1.51 -29.08 10.33
C CYS A 244 -1.05 -28.51 11.68
N ILE A 245 -0.28 -27.42 11.65
CA ILE A 245 0.29 -26.82 12.86
C ILE A 245 -0.79 -26.36 13.86
N TYR A 246 -1.99 -26.02 13.36
CA TYR A 246 -3.10 -25.50 14.16
C TYR A 246 -3.98 -26.59 14.76
N THR A 247 -4.33 -27.61 13.98
CA THR A 247 -5.31 -28.64 14.37
C THR A 247 -4.68 -29.96 14.81
N ASP A 248 -3.39 -30.14 14.54
CA ASP A 248 -2.65 -31.40 14.68
C ASP A 248 -3.19 -32.58 13.85
N LYS A 249 -4.15 -32.31 12.95
CA LYS A 249 -4.67 -33.31 12.00
C LYS A 249 -3.69 -33.49 10.85
N LYS A 250 -3.57 -34.72 10.38
CA LYS A 250 -2.80 -35.06 9.18
C LYS A 250 -3.32 -34.28 7.97
N ILE A 251 -2.39 -33.78 7.15
CA ILE A 251 -2.69 -33.21 5.83
C ILE A 251 -2.82 -34.38 4.84
N CYS A 252 -4.05 -34.72 4.46
CA CYS A 252 -4.38 -35.73 3.45
C CYS A 252 -5.26 -35.10 2.38
N GLY A 253 -4.82 -35.06 1.11
CA GLY A 253 -5.63 -34.52 0.02
C GLY A 253 -5.67 -32.99 0.01
N ASP A 254 -6.87 -32.40 0.05
CA ASP A 254 -7.09 -30.96 -0.11
C ASP A 254 -6.60 -30.16 1.11
N TYR A 255 -5.74 -29.17 0.87
CA TYR A 255 -5.16 -28.30 1.88
C TYR A 255 -5.03 -26.87 1.36
N GLU A 256 -4.99 -25.93 2.29
CA GLU A 256 -4.67 -24.54 1.99
C GLU A 256 -3.27 -24.18 2.45
N LEU A 257 -2.64 -23.26 1.74
CA LEU A 257 -1.43 -22.62 2.23
C LEU A 257 -1.83 -21.39 3.03
N ASP A 258 -1.56 -21.42 4.32
CA ASP A 258 -1.75 -20.28 5.21
C ASP A 258 -0.44 -19.49 5.33
N HIS A 259 -0.57 -18.16 5.32
CA HIS A 259 0.51 -17.28 5.74
C HIS A 259 0.48 -17.16 7.27
N PHE A 260 1.50 -17.67 7.96
CA PHE A 260 1.55 -17.63 9.43
C PHE A 260 1.42 -16.19 9.94
N LEU A 261 2.24 -15.28 9.41
CA LEU A 261 1.98 -13.84 9.46
C LEU A 261 1.07 -13.44 8.28
N PRO A 262 -0.04 -12.70 8.53
CA PRO A 262 -0.99 -12.31 7.48
C PRO A 262 -0.30 -11.68 6.27
N TRP A 263 -0.72 -12.06 5.05
CA TRP A 263 -0.20 -11.45 3.82
C TRP A 263 -0.38 -9.92 3.79
N ARG A 264 -1.50 -9.42 4.34
CA ARG A 264 -1.77 -7.98 4.50
C ARG A 264 -0.70 -7.28 5.37
N PHE A 265 0.00 -8.01 6.23
CA PHE A 265 1.11 -7.49 7.01
C PHE A 265 2.45 -7.61 6.28
N VAL A 266 2.79 -8.76 5.71
CA VAL A 266 4.14 -9.00 5.14
C VAL A 266 4.29 -8.61 3.66
N ALA A 267 3.18 -8.58 2.90
CA ALA A 267 3.12 -8.28 1.48
C ALA A 267 4.05 -9.14 0.59
N HIS A 268 4.24 -10.41 0.94
CA HIS A 268 5.03 -11.37 0.16
C HIS A 268 4.55 -12.82 0.35
N ASP A 269 4.92 -13.68 -0.59
CA ASP A 269 4.60 -15.12 -0.60
C ASP A 269 5.83 -16.01 -0.36
N GLN A 270 6.75 -15.56 0.49
CA GLN A 270 7.96 -16.30 0.86
C GLN A 270 7.64 -17.59 1.64
N LEU A 271 8.33 -18.68 1.30
CA LEU A 271 8.04 -20.04 1.78
C LEU A 271 8.19 -20.20 3.30
N TRP A 272 9.12 -19.49 3.93
CA TRP A 272 9.33 -19.58 5.38
C TRP A 272 8.07 -19.18 6.18
N ASN A 273 7.20 -18.35 5.60
CA ASN A 273 5.96 -17.88 6.21
C ASN A 273 4.72 -18.67 5.74
N LEU A 274 4.87 -19.66 4.85
CA LEU A 274 3.77 -20.40 4.24
C LEU A 274 3.75 -21.85 4.69
N ILE A 275 2.61 -22.33 5.17
CA ILE A 275 2.47 -23.67 5.76
C ILE A 275 1.14 -24.34 5.32
N PRO A 276 1.14 -25.64 4.99
CA PRO A 276 -0.08 -26.37 4.68
C PRO A 276 -0.94 -26.55 5.93
N VAL A 277 -2.21 -26.19 5.81
CA VAL A 277 -3.19 -26.26 6.90
C VAL A 277 -4.52 -26.79 6.39
N ASN A 278 -5.37 -27.23 7.31
CA ASN A 278 -6.74 -27.59 6.96
C ASN A 278 -7.55 -26.34 6.55
N PRO A 279 -8.42 -26.42 5.53
CA PRO A 279 -9.21 -25.29 5.05
C PRO A 279 -10.03 -24.59 6.14
N GLY A 280 -10.63 -25.36 7.07
CA GLY A 280 -11.40 -24.80 8.18
C GLY A 280 -10.56 -23.98 9.17
N ALA A 281 -9.30 -24.38 9.41
CA ALA A 281 -8.39 -23.61 10.26
C ALA A 281 -7.92 -22.34 9.54
N ASN A 282 -7.59 -22.43 8.25
CA ASN A 282 -7.22 -21.28 7.41
C ASN A 282 -8.33 -20.21 7.40
N SER A 283 -9.56 -20.64 7.13
CA SER A 283 -10.74 -19.75 7.10
C SER A 283 -11.01 -19.10 8.46
N SER A 284 -10.91 -19.87 9.56
CA SER A 284 -11.10 -19.35 10.92
C SER A 284 -10.01 -18.36 11.34
N LYS A 285 -8.76 -18.59 10.92
CA LYS A 285 -7.64 -17.68 11.19
C LYS A 285 -7.74 -16.39 10.38
N SER A 286 -8.06 -16.49 9.08
CA SER A 286 -8.15 -15.34 8.18
C SER A 286 -6.90 -14.43 8.28
N ASP A 287 -7.06 -13.12 8.49
CA ASP A 287 -5.98 -12.14 8.66
C ASP A 287 -5.49 -11.98 10.11
N GLN A 288 -5.91 -12.86 11.03
CA GLN A 288 -5.50 -12.79 12.43
C GLN A 288 -4.09 -13.36 12.63
N LEU A 289 -3.38 -12.84 13.65
CA LEU A 289 -2.10 -13.38 14.09
C LEU A 289 -2.36 -14.62 14.96
N PRO A 290 -1.75 -15.78 14.64
CA PRO A 290 -1.89 -16.99 15.44
C PRO A 290 -1.23 -16.80 16.80
N ASP A 291 -1.64 -17.58 17.79
CA ASP A 291 -0.97 -17.62 19.09
C ASP A 291 0.49 -18.11 18.95
N LYS A 292 1.38 -17.55 19.78
CA LYS A 292 2.82 -17.86 19.75
C LYS A 292 3.12 -19.33 19.99
N LYS A 293 2.24 -20.09 20.65
CA LYS A 293 2.38 -21.54 20.84
C LYS A 293 2.53 -22.32 19.53
N TYR A 294 2.09 -21.75 18.41
CA TYR A 294 2.20 -22.40 17.10
C TYR A 294 3.57 -22.19 16.42
N ILE A 295 4.43 -21.29 16.93
CA ILE A 295 5.76 -21.02 16.35
C ILE A 295 6.63 -22.27 16.36
N ASP A 296 6.64 -23.01 17.47
CA ASP A 296 7.41 -24.25 17.59
C ASP A 296 6.97 -25.27 16.53
N ARG A 297 5.67 -25.51 16.39
CA ARG A 297 5.13 -26.45 15.40
C ARG A 297 5.42 -26.02 13.97
N LEU A 298 5.37 -24.71 13.68
CA LEU A 298 5.78 -24.15 12.40
C LEU A 298 7.25 -24.47 12.10
N ALA A 299 8.16 -24.15 13.03
CA ALA A 299 9.59 -24.37 12.86
C ALA A 299 9.92 -25.85 12.64
N GLU A 300 9.31 -26.76 13.41
CA GLU A 300 9.51 -28.21 13.26
C GLU A 300 9.01 -28.73 11.91
N THR A 301 7.85 -28.24 11.46
CA THR A 301 7.28 -28.66 10.17
C THR A 301 8.11 -28.13 9.00
N GLN A 302 8.64 -26.91 9.13
CA GLN A 302 9.56 -26.31 8.14
C GLN A 302 10.92 -27.02 8.12
N HIS A 303 11.46 -27.40 9.28
CA HIS A 303 12.66 -28.24 9.39
C HIS A 303 12.49 -29.58 8.66
N THR A 304 11.34 -30.24 8.89
CA THR A 304 10.98 -31.49 8.22
C THR A 304 10.91 -31.31 6.70
N ALA A 305 10.28 -30.23 6.24
CA ALA A 305 10.18 -29.91 4.81
C ALA A 305 11.56 -29.68 4.17
N LEU A 306 12.39 -28.87 4.81
CA LEU A 306 13.76 -28.54 4.37
C LEU A 306 14.63 -29.79 4.30
N SER A 307 14.60 -30.63 5.34
CA SER A 307 15.35 -31.91 5.38
C SER A 307 14.88 -32.88 4.29
N THR A 308 13.57 -32.90 4.00
CA THR A 308 12.99 -33.76 2.96
C THR A 308 13.48 -33.35 1.57
N VAL A 309 13.40 -32.04 1.25
CA VAL A 309 13.75 -31.58 -0.10
C VAL A 309 15.27 -31.51 -0.32
N GLN A 310 16.10 -31.30 0.71
CA GLN A 310 17.56 -31.32 0.59
C GLN A 310 18.06 -32.65 0.01
N ASN A 311 17.50 -33.77 0.45
CA ASN A 311 17.90 -35.10 0.00
C ASN A 311 17.45 -35.45 -1.43
N ARG A 312 16.53 -34.66 -2.01
CA ARG A 312 15.89 -34.97 -3.29
C ARG A 312 16.19 -33.96 -4.39
N TYR A 313 16.34 -32.69 -4.02
CA TYR A 313 16.54 -31.63 -4.98
C TYR A 313 17.99 -31.61 -5.43
N SER A 314 18.22 -31.23 -6.70
CA SER A 314 19.56 -30.86 -7.12
C SER A 314 20.05 -29.67 -6.30
N ASN A 315 21.38 -29.54 -6.17
CA ASN A 315 21.99 -28.49 -5.38
C ASN A 315 21.52 -27.08 -5.80
N ASP A 316 21.33 -26.85 -7.11
CA ASP A 316 20.82 -25.58 -7.63
C ASP A 316 19.36 -25.33 -7.28
N LYS A 317 18.51 -26.37 -7.34
CA LYS A 317 17.10 -26.25 -6.97
C LYS A 317 16.95 -26.02 -5.46
N TRP A 318 17.76 -26.70 -4.65
CA TRP A 318 17.83 -26.49 -3.21
C TRP A 318 18.18 -25.03 -2.87
N LYS A 319 19.28 -24.49 -3.43
CA LYS A 319 19.72 -23.10 -3.21
C LYS A 319 18.64 -22.07 -3.53
N LYS A 320 17.93 -22.22 -4.65
CA LYS A 320 16.83 -21.32 -5.05
C LYS A 320 15.65 -21.35 -4.07
N VAL A 321 15.32 -22.52 -3.53
CA VAL A 321 14.19 -22.67 -2.60
C VAL A 321 14.53 -22.08 -1.24
N VAL A 322 15.74 -22.32 -0.74
CA VAL A 322 16.15 -21.87 0.59
C VAL A 322 16.55 -20.40 0.66
N GLU A 323 16.78 -19.73 -0.48
CA GLU A 323 17.10 -18.30 -0.53
C GLU A 323 16.13 -17.46 0.30
N SER A 324 14.82 -17.74 0.17
CA SER A 324 13.80 -17.01 0.95
C SER A 324 13.90 -17.25 2.46
N TYR A 325 14.33 -18.44 2.90
CA TYR A 325 14.54 -18.75 4.32
C TYR A 325 15.78 -18.03 4.85
N ILE A 326 16.89 -18.06 4.09
CA ILE A 326 18.14 -17.36 4.43
C ILE A 326 17.87 -15.87 4.61
N THR A 327 17.22 -15.23 3.64
CA THR A 327 16.95 -13.80 3.69
C THR A 327 15.88 -13.43 4.72
N GLY A 328 14.83 -14.24 4.84
CA GLY A 328 13.66 -13.94 5.66
C GLY A 328 13.88 -14.22 7.15
N LEU A 329 14.66 -15.26 7.47
CA LEU A 329 14.99 -15.66 8.85
C LEU A 329 16.39 -15.21 9.28
N HIS A 330 17.11 -14.47 8.42
CA HIS A 330 18.47 -14.00 8.67
C HIS A 330 19.47 -15.09 9.05
N ILE A 331 19.41 -16.23 8.35
CA ILE A 331 20.31 -17.36 8.60
C ILE A 331 21.59 -17.20 7.78
N GLU A 332 22.76 -17.17 8.42
CA GLU A 332 24.04 -16.88 7.75
C GLU A 332 24.57 -18.08 6.95
N GLN A 333 24.43 -19.30 7.47
CA GLN A 333 24.96 -20.51 6.86
C GLN A 333 23.85 -21.45 6.40
N LEU A 334 23.95 -21.95 5.17
CA LEU A 334 22.95 -22.84 4.59
C LEU A 334 22.79 -24.16 5.37
N GLY A 335 23.83 -24.62 6.07
CA GLY A 335 23.75 -25.79 6.96
C GLY A 335 22.87 -25.59 8.19
N ASP A 336 22.73 -24.34 8.68
CA ASP A 336 21.94 -24.04 9.89
C ASP A 336 20.43 -24.21 9.65
N LEU A 337 19.98 -24.20 8.39
CA LEU A 337 18.60 -24.52 8.02
C LEU A 337 18.19 -25.96 8.36
N LEU A 338 19.18 -26.85 8.50
CA LEU A 338 18.99 -28.27 8.77
C LEU A 338 19.31 -28.61 10.23
N ASP A 339 19.83 -27.65 10.99
CA ASP A 339 19.94 -27.73 12.43
C ASP A 339 18.61 -27.30 13.05
N ARG A 340 17.96 -28.24 13.73
CA ARG A 340 16.62 -28.07 14.30
C ARG A 340 16.57 -26.92 15.30
N ASP A 341 17.55 -26.82 16.18
CA ASP A 341 17.55 -25.84 17.26
C ASP A 341 17.87 -24.44 16.73
N LYS A 342 18.82 -24.34 15.78
CA LYS A 342 19.13 -23.06 15.12
C LYS A 342 17.97 -22.54 14.30
N LEU A 343 17.33 -23.38 13.48
CA LEU A 343 16.16 -22.96 12.69
C LEU A 343 15.02 -22.51 13.61
N LYS A 344 14.76 -23.25 14.69
CA LYS A 344 13.75 -22.88 15.68
C LYS A 344 14.05 -21.53 16.34
N SER A 345 15.31 -21.27 16.72
CA SER A 345 15.72 -19.96 17.26
C SER A 345 15.47 -18.84 16.25
N ALA A 346 15.87 -19.02 14.99
CA ALA A 346 15.70 -18.04 13.93
C ALA A 346 14.21 -17.69 13.69
N TYR A 347 13.32 -18.70 13.74
CA TYR A 347 11.87 -18.48 13.68
C TYR A 347 11.36 -17.63 14.85
N HIS A 348 11.79 -17.91 16.08
CA HIS A 348 11.38 -17.12 17.25
C HIS A 348 11.89 -15.68 17.18
N GLU A 349 13.17 -15.49 16.84
CA GLU A 349 13.81 -14.18 16.74
C GLU A 349 13.18 -13.33 15.64
N THR A 350 12.76 -13.95 14.53
CA THR A 350 12.09 -13.27 13.42
C THR A 350 10.61 -12.98 13.72
N LEU A 351 9.85 -14.00 14.12
CA LEU A 351 8.40 -13.90 14.24
C LEU A 351 7.94 -13.07 15.43
N ASN A 352 8.61 -13.15 16.59
CA ASN A 352 8.14 -12.45 17.78
C ASN A 352 8.08 -10.91 17.60
N PRO A 353 9.13 -10.23 17.10
CA PRO A 353 9.08 -8.81 16.77
C PRO A 353 8.07 -8.46 15.68
N LEU A 354 7.94 -9.29 14.64
CA LEU A 354 6.99 -9.07 13.54
C LEU A 354 5.55 -9.16 14.01
N MET A 355 5.19 -10.19 14.78
CA MET A 355 3.86 -10.34 15.40
C MET A 355 3.54 -9.16 16.32
N SER A 356 4.52 -8.70 17.12
CA SER A 356 4.33 -7.53 18.00
C SER A 356 4.07 -6.26 17.20
N THR A 357 4.73 -6.11 16.06
CA THR A 357 4.56 -4.97 15.14
C THR A 357 3.19 -5.02 14.46
N ALA A 358 2.78 -6.18 13.95
CA ALA A 358 1.47 -6.38 13.35
C ALA A 358 0.33 -6.12 14.36
N LYS A 359 0.45 -6.59 15.62
CA LYS A 359 -0.53 -6.32 16.67
C LYS A 359 -0.69 -4.81 16.90
N ARG A 360 0.42 -4.06 17.00
CA ARG A 360 0.40 -2.59 17.13
C ARG A 360 -0.17 -1.89 15.91
N GLN A 361 -0.08 -2.50 14.73
CA GLN A 361 -0.69 -2.01 13.50
C GLN A 361 -2.21 -2.25 13.43
N GLY A 362 -2.78 -3.00 14.39
CA GLY A 362 -4.23 -3.25 14.47
C GLY A 362 -4.70 -4.55 13.82
N PHE A 363 -3.81 -5.54 13.67
CA PHE A 363 -4.20 -6.92 13.41
C PHE A 363 -4.66 -7.59 14.72
N GLN A 364 -5.77 -8.33 14.65
CA GLN A 364 -6.21 -9.16 15.78
C GLN A 364 -5.15 -10.22 16.08
N SER A 365 -4.91 -10.51 17.36
CA SER A 365 -3.82 -11.37 17.81
C SER A 365 -4.31 -12.47 18.73
N GLU A 366 -3.41 -13.43 19.01
CA GLU A 366 -3.67 -14.54 19.94
C GLU A 366 -4.78 -15.46 19.44
N TRP A 367 -4.92 -15.56 18.11
CA TRP A 367 -5.85 -16.50 17.52
C TRP A 367 -5.45 -17.94 17.87
N THR A 368 -6.40 -18.69 18.39
CA THR A 368 -6.26 -20.12 18.64
C THR A 368 -7.35 -20.86 17.92
N TYR A 369 -7.01 -21.98 17.29
CA TYR A 369 -8.03 -22.85 16.70
C TYR A 369 -8.91 -23.45 17.80
N GLN A 370 -10.20 -23.13 17.78
CA GLN A 370 -11.17 -23.57 18.80
C GLN A 370 -11.82 -24.93 18.48
N GLY A 371 -11.44 -25.58 17.36
CA GLY A 371 -12.22 -26.69 16.84
C GLY A 371 -13.59 -26.22 16.34
N LEU A 372 -14.17 -26.95 15.39
CA LEU A 372 -15.63 -26.89 15.24
C LEU A 372 -16.16 -27.75 16.39
N TYR A 373 -16.75 -27.13 17.42
CA TYR A 373 -17.71 -27.85 18.24
C TYR A 373 -18.81 -28.29 17.27
N LEU A 374 -18.80 -29.57 16.91
CA LEU A 374 -19.90 -30.22 16.18
C LEU A 374 -21.08 -30.37 17.13
#